data_AF-A0A536JG11-F1
#
_entry.id   AF-A0A536JG11-F1
#
_cell.length_a   1.000
_cell.length_b   1.000
_cell.length_c   1.000
_cell.angle_alpha   90.00
_cell.angle_beta   90.00
_cell.angle_gamma   90.00
#
_symmetry.space_group_name_H-M   'P 1'
#
loop_
_entity.id
_entity.type
_entity.pdbx_description
1 polymer ?
#
loop_
_entity_poly.entity_id
_entity_poly.type
_entity_poly.pdbx_seq_one_letter_code
_entity_poly.pdbx_strand_id
1 'polypeptide(L)'
;MTKLVDRFGRTGFAALSSLIWALPMAAWAGSADLSPIDKTAYPWVALAIGLVMLVVWLVLLSRLGRVKVVPRQRRFELNQMSRSEKRWILALAAFATGLIAWLNGAATVDWAPLVSAVTAGKIGPALLAAALAAFLIAMLTGVAISWRRATAAYRERAASSLSM
;
A
#
# COMPACT_ATOMS: atom_id res chain seq x y z
N MET A 1 -12.22 -16.44 -11.07
CA MET A 1 -10.77 -16.34 -10.83
C MET A 1 -9.94 -16.40 -12.11
N THR A 2 -10.08 -17.42 -12.95
CA THR A 2 -9.27 -17.65 -14.16
C THR A 2 -9.13 -16.44 -15.08
N LYS A 3 -10.23 -15.79 -15.49
CA LYS A 3 -10.16 -14.59 -16.37
C LYS A 3 -9.39 -13.40 -15.76
N LEU A 4 -9.52 -13.18 -14.45
CA LEU A 4 -8.83 -12.09 -13.74
C LEU A 4 -7.34 -12.41 -13.54
N VAL A 5 -7.02 -13.66 -13.19
CA VAL A 5 -5.64 -14.13 -13.06
C VAL A 5 -4.93 -14.12 -14.43
N ASP A 6 -5.62 -14.48 -15.51
CA ASP A 6 -5.07 -14.35 -16.86
C ASP A 6 -4.80 -12.89 -17.26
N ARG A 7 -5.70 -11.98 -16.89
CA ARG A 7 -5.57 -10.54 -17.16
C ARG A 7 -4.41 -9.90 -16.39
N PHE A 8 -4.32 -10.15 -15.09
CA PHE A 8 -3.39 -9.43 -14.19
C PHE A 8 -2.11 -10.21 -13.86
N GLY A 9 -2.05 -11.50 -14.17
CA GLY A 9 -0.97 -12.38 -13.74
C GLY A 9 -1.16 -12.84 -12.30
N ARG A 10 -0.31 -13.76 -11.85
CA ARG A 10 -0.45 -14.33 -10.51
C ARG A 10 -0.10 -13.28 -9.46
N THR A 11 1.05 -12.64 -9.61
CA THR A 11 1.47 -11.60 -8.67
C THR A 11 0.56 -10.37 -8.71
N GLY A 12 0.15 -9.92 -9.90
CA GLY A 12 -0.73 -8.74 -10.02
C GLY A 12 -2.11 -8.98 -9.41
N PHE A 13 -2.68 -10.17 -9.63
CA PHE A 13 -3.94 -10.55 -8.98
C PHE A 13 -3.78 -10.66 -7.46
N ALA A 14 -2.71 -11.28 -6.97
CA ALA A 14 -2.42 -11.35 -5.54
C ALA A 14 -2.34 -9.95 -4.92
N ALA A 15 -1.58 -9.03 -5.53
CA ALA A 15 -1.47 -7.65 -5.06
C ALA A 15 -2.82 -6.92 -5.02
N LEU A 16 -3.64 -7.04 -6.06
CA LEU A 16 -4.99 -6.44 -6.09
C LEU A 16 -5.91 -7.05 -5.02
N SER A 17 -5.90 -8.37 -4.87
CA SER A 17 -6.70 -9.04 -3.83
C SER A 17 -6.29 -8.63 -2.43
N SER A 18 -4.99 -8.43 -2.20
CA SER A 18 -4.46 -7.92 -0.93
C SER A 18 -4.86 -6.47 -0.69
N LEU A 19 -4.88 -5.60 -1.72
CA LEU A 19 -5.35 -4.22 -1.58
C LEU A 19 -6.85 -4.14 -1.25
N ILE A 20 -7.67 -4.94 -1.93
CA ILE A 20 -9.12 -5.03 -1.68
C ILE A 20 -9.41 -5.49 -0.24
N TRP A 21 -8.54 -6.32 0.34
CA TRP A 21 -8.65 -6.74 1.73
C TRP A 21 -8.08 -5.71 2.71
N ALA A 22 -6.88 -5.18 2.44
CA ALA A 22 -6.14 -4.33 3.37
C ALA A 22 -6.76 -2.94 3.54
N LEU A 23 -7.35 -2.35 2.49
CA LEU A 23 -7.95 -1.02 2.56
C LEU A 23 -9.17 -0.98 3.51
N PRO A 24 -10.16 -1.88 3.38
CA PRO A 24 -11.25 -1.96 4.35
C PRO A 24 -10.74 -2.26 5.77
N MET A 25 -9.79 -3.19 5.93
CA MET A 25 -9.25 -3.51 7.26
C MET A 25 -8.54 -2.33 7.92
N ALA A 26 -7.80 -1.53 7.16
CA ALA A 26 -7.15 -0.32 7.66
C ALA A 26 -8.16 0.76 8.05
N ALA A 27 -9.16 1.03 7.20
CA ALA A 27 -10.24 1.97 7.51
C ALA A 27 -11.04 1.54 8.75
N TRP A 28 -11.25 0.24 8.89
CA TRP A 28 -11.99 -0.35 9.98
C TRP A 28 -11.21 -0.39 11.30
N ALA A 29 -9.90 -0.65 11.27
CA ALA A 29 -9.05 -0.52 12.45
C ALA A 29 -9.06 0.93 12.99
N GLY A 30 -9.03 1.92 12.09
CA GLY A 30 -9.14 3.33 12.46
C GLY A 30 -10.52 3.69 13.05
N SER A 31 -11.61 3.13 12.54
CA SER A 31 -12.94 3.39 13.09
C SER A 31 -13.20 2.69 14.43
N ALA A 32 -12.62 1.51 14.65
CA ALA A 32 -12.70 0.82 15.93
C ALA A 32 -11.99 1.59 17.06
N ASP A 33 -10.84 2.18 16.76
CA ASP A 33 -10.04 2.99 17.71
C ASP A 33 -10.76 4.29 18.12
N LEU A 34 -11.57 4.84 17.23
CA LEU A 34 -12.35 6.07 17.47
C LEU A 34 -13.71 5.80 18.17
N SER A 35 -14.12 4.55 18.36
CA SER A 35 -15.41 4.22 18.97
C SER A 35 -15.27 4.05 20.49
N PRO A 36 -16.16 4.64 21.32
CA PRO A 36 -16.16 4.36 22.75
C PRO A 36 -16.41 2.87 22.98
N ILE A 37 -15.43 2.18 23.57
CA ILE A 37 -15.46 0.75 23.91
C ILE A 37 -16.77 0.37 24.64
N ASP A 38 -17.28 1.29 25.43
CA ASP A 38 -18.45 1.12 26.29
C ASP A 38 -19.78 1.14 25.50
N LYS A 39 -19.77 1.58 24.23
CA LYS A 39 -20.98 1.73 23.38
C LYS A 39 -21.00 0.78 22.19
N THR A 40 -19.90 0.11 21.86
CA THR A 40 -19.82 -0.80 20.73
C THR A 40 -19.73 -2.26 21.22
N ALA A 41 -20.84 -3.00 21.14
CA ALA A 41 -20.94 -4.43 21.48
C ALA A 41 -20.11 -5.37 20.56
N TYR A 42 -19.13 -4.86 19.83
CA TYR A 42 -18.62 -5.52 18.64
C TYR A 42 -17.15 -5.95 18.61
N PRO A 43 -16.24 -5.80 19.61
CA PRO A 43 -14.82 -6.20 19.47
C PRO A 43 -14.60 -7.66 19.05
N TRP A 44 -15.50 -8.56 19.47
CA TRP A 44 -15.44 -9.97 19.08
C TRP A 44 -16.02 -10.25 17.69
N VAL A 45 -17.12 -9.57 17.32
CA VAL A 45 -17.73 -9.67 15.99
C VAL A 45 -16.80 -9.08 14.94
N ALA A 46 -16.23 -7.93 15.26
CA ALA A 46 -15.11 -7.26 14.64
C ALA A 46 -13.95 -8.21 14.30
N LEU A 47 -13.39 -8.83 15.35
CA LEU A 47 -12.32 -9.81 15.22
C LEU A 47 -12.75 -10.99 14.35
N ALA A 48 -13.96 -11.51 14.55
CA ALA A 48 -14.49 -12.64 13.77
C ALA A 48 -14.60 -12.31 12.27
N ILE A 49 -15.12 -11.14 11.91
CA ILE A 49 -15.17 -10.68 10.51
C ILE A 49 -13.76 -10.57 9.94
N GLY A 50 -12.83 -9.96 10.68
CA GLY A 50 -11.43 -9.85 10.28
C GLY A 50 -10.78 -11.21 10.03
N LEU A 51 -10.99 -12.18 10.93
CA LEU A 51 -10.48 -13.54 10.80
C LEU A 51 -11.10 -14.29 9.61
N VAL A 52 -12.42 -14.18 9.41
CA VAL A 52 -13.10 -14.80 8.25
C VAL A 52 -12.54 -14.21 6.96
N MET A 53 -12.40 -12.89 6.87
CA MET A 53 -11.82 -12.24 5.70
C MET A 53 -10.36 -12.65 5.47
N LEU A 54 -9.56 -12.79 6.54
CA LEU A 54 -8.19 -13.28 6.47
C LEU A 54 -8.12 -14.72 5.94
N VAL A 55 -8.95 -15.62 6.45
CA VAL A 55 -9.03 -17.01 5.98
C VAL A 55 -9.42 -17.05 4.50
N VAL A 56 -10.43 -16.28 4.09
CA VAL A 56 -10.83 -16.17 2.68
C VAL A 56 -9.64 -15.69 1.81
N TRP A 57 -8.91 -14.67 2.26
CA TRP A 57 -7.73 -14.17 1.57
C TRP A 57 -6.61 -15.22 1.45
N LEU A 58 -6.29 -15.94 2.54
CA LEU A 58 -5.30 -17.03 2.52
C LEU A 58 -5.70 -18.19 1.59
N VAL A 59 -6.99 -18.55 1.58
CA VAL A 59 -7.52 -19.56 0.65
C VAL A 59 -7.41 -19.09 -0.79
N LEU A 60 -7.70 -17.81 -1.07
CA LEU A 60 -7.51 -17.25 -2.42
C LEU A 60 -6.03 -17.34 -2.84
N LEU A 61 -5.10 -16.88 -2.01
CA LEU A 61 -3.66 -16.88 -2.30
C LEU A 61 -3.08 -18.29 -2.49
N SER A 62 -3.45 -19.24 -1.63
CA SER A 62 -2.98 -20.63 -1.75
C SER A 62 -3.46 -21.30 -3.04
N ARG A 63 -4.64 -20.92 -3.55
CA ARG A 63 -5.17 -21.45 -4.81
C ARG A 63 -4.52 -20.83 -6.06
N LEU A 64 -3.86 -19.67 -5.96
CA LEU A 64 -3.26 -19.00 -7.12
C LEU A 64 -2.20 -19.82 -7.83
N GLY A 65 -1.39 -20.58 -7.08
CA GLY A 65 -0.32 -21.40 -7.65
C GLY A 65 -0.81 -22.49 -8.61
N ARG A 66 -2.07 -22.93 -8.44
CA ARG A 66 -2.69 -24.00 -9.25
C ARG A 66 -3.32 -23.49 -10.54
N VAL A 67 -3.53 -22.18 -10.68
CA VAL A 67 -4.15 -21.59 -11.88
C VAL A 67 -3.14 -21.57 -13.01
N LYS A 68 -3.38 -22.31 -14.09
CA LYS A 68 -2.60 -22.17 -15.33
C LYS A 68 -2.85 -20.79 -15.91
N VAL A 69 -1.77 -20.10 -16.28
CA VAL A 69 -1.83 -18.72 -16.78
C VAL A 69 -1.13 -18.68 -18.12
N VAL A 70 -1.76 -18.03 -19.11
CA VAL A 70 -1.17 -17.90 -20.44
C VAL A 70 0.17 -17.15 -20.36
N PRO A 71 1.24 -17.63 -21.02
CA PRO A 71 2.51 -16.93 -21.09
C PRO A 71 2.35 -15.64 -21.88
N ARG A 72 2.26 -14.52 -21.16
CA ARG A 72 2.12 -13.16 -21.70
C ARG A 72 2.96 -12.22 -20.84
N GLN A 73 3.55 -11.20 -21.47
CA GLN A 73 4.19 -10.06 -20.82
C GLN A 73 3.19 -9.32 -19.90
N ARG A 74 3.52 -9.21 -18.62
CA ARG A 74 2.71 -8.51 -17.61
C ARG A 74 3.59 -7.59 -16.77
N ARG A 75 3.01 -6.45 -16.36
CA ARG A 75 3.71 -5.40 -15.60
C ARG A 75 4.16 -5.87 -14.22
N PHE A 76 3.32 -6.62 -13.52
CA PHE A 76 3.54 -6.97 -12.12
C PHE A 76 3.96 -8.42 -11.88
N GLU A 77 4.28 -9.19 -12.92
CA GLU A 77 4.71 -10.59 -12.76
C GLU A 77 6.19 -10.66 -12.34
N LEU A 78 6.46 -11.04 -11.08
CA LEU A 78 7.82 -11.00 -10.49
C LEU A 78 8.85 -11.85 -11.24
N ASN A 79 8.39 -12.95 -11.84
CA ASN A 79 9.25 -13.84 -12.62
C ASN A 79 9.73 -13.22 -13.93
N GLN A 80 9.02 -12.21 -14.44
CA GLN A 80 9.36 -11.52 -15.68
C GLN A 80 10.17 -10.24 -15.45
N MET A 81 10.15 -9.69 -14.23
CA MET A 81 10.79 -8.41 -13.95
C MET A 81 12.32 -8.49 -13.96
N SER A 82 12.94 -7.49 -14.57
CA SER A 82 14.36 -7.18 -14.39
C SER A 82 14.70 -6.83 -12.94
N ARG A 83 15.98 -6.91 -12.56
CA ARG A 83 16.46 -6.46 -11.23
C ARG A 83 16.14 -4.99 -10.97
N SER A 84 16.21 -4.16 -12.01
CA SER A 84 15.87 -2.73 -11.95
C SER A 84 14.37 -2.53 -11.66
N GLU A 85 13.48 -3.24 -12.38
CA GLU A 85 12.04 -3.21 -12.11
C GLU A 85 11.72 -3.59 -10.66
N LYS A 86 12.31 -4.68 -10.15
CA LYS A 86 12.10 -5.13 -8.76
C LYS A 86 12.53 -4.07 -7.75
N ARG A 87 13.71 -3.46 -7.94
CA ARG A 87 14.22 -2.40 -7.06
C ARG A 87 13.29 -1.20 -7.02
N TRP A 88 12.85 -0.71 -8.18
CA TRP A 88 12.01 0.49 -8.23
C TRP A 88 10.56 0.24 -7.81
N ILE A 89 10.04 -0.97 -8.02
CA ILE A 89 8.73 -1.37 -7.47
C ILE A 89 8.80 -1.48 -5.95
N LEU A 90 9.88 -2.04 -5.40
CA LEU A 90 10.07 -2.10 -3.96
C LEU A 90 10.19 -0.69 -3.35
N ALA A 91 10.97 0.19 -3.97
CA ALA A 91 11.06 1.59 -3.55
C ALA A 91 9.70 2.29 -3.61
N LEU A 92 8.95 2.11 -4.70
CA LEU A 92 7.60 2.64 -4.84
C LEU A 92 6.67 2.13 -3.72
N ALA A 93 6.71 0.83 -3.42
CA ALA A 93 5.92 0.26 -2.34
C ALA A 93 6.30 0.87 -0.98
N ALA A 94 7.60 0.99 -0.68
CA ALA A 94 8.07 1.60 0.56
C ALA A 94 7.61 3.06 0.73
N PHE A 95 7.78 3.90 -0.30
CA PHE A 95 7.35 5.29 -0.26
C PHE A 95 5.82 5.43 -0.21
N ALA A 96 5.08 4.59 -0.95
CA ALA A 96 3.63 4.60 -0.91
C ALA A 96 3.09 4.17 0.46
N THR A 97 3.67 3.13 1.07
CA THR A 97 3.30 2.70 2.43
C THR A 97 3.64 3.78 3.46
N GLY A 98 4.83 4.39 3.37
CA GLY A 98 5.20 5.52 4.24
C GLY A 98 4.27 6.72 4.11
N LEU A 99 3.86 7.05 2.88
CA LEU A 99 2.88 8.10 2.62
C LEU A 99 1.52 7.78 3.24
N ILE A 100 1.02 6.56 3.04
CA ILE A 100 -0.25 6.11 3.61
C ILE A 100 -0.20 6.15 5.14
N ALA A 101 0.91 5.71 5.76
CA ALA A 101 1.08 5.77 7.21
C ALA A 101 1.05 7.23 7.72
N TRP A 102 1.76 8.14 7.03
CA TRP A 102 1.74 9.56 7.37
C TRP A 102 0.33 10.15 7.27
N LEU A 103 -0.40 9.87 6.18
CA LEU A 103 -1.77 10.36 5.98
C LEU A 103 -2.75 9.83 7.03
N ASN A 104 -2.64 8.55 7.40
CA ASN A 104 -3.46 7.98 8.46
C ASN A 104 -3.16 8.62 9.81
N GLY A 105 -1.88 8.74 10.19
CA GLY A 105 -1.50 9.41 11.43
C GLY A 105 -1.93 10.88 11.46
N ALA A 106 -1.80 11.58 10.32
CA ALA A 106 -2.23 12.96 10.18
C ALA A 106 -3.74 13.14 10.33
N ALA A 107 -4.53 12.14 9.95
CA ALA A 107 -5.99 12.18 10.05
C ALA A 107 -6.50 11.87 11.48
N THR A 108 -5.70 11.22 12.33
CA THR A 108 -6.12 10.78 13.67
C THR A 108 -5.66 11.71 14.80
N VAL A 109 -4.67 12.56 14.57
CA VAL A 109 -4.15 13.47 15.61
C VAL A 109 -4.88 14.82 15.63
N ASP A 110 -5.07 15.35 16.84
CA ASP A 110 -5.46 16.76 17.01
C ASP A 110 -4.24 17.67 16.78
N TRP A 111 -4.36 18.55 15.79
CA TRP A 111 -3.30 19.47 15.38
C TRP A 111 -3.27 20.76 16.20
N ALA A 112 -4.34 21.11 16.92
CA ALA A 112 -4.43 22.37 17.64
C ALA A 112 -3.28 22.60 18.64
N PRO A 113 -2.83 21.61 19.44
CA PRO A 113 -1.69 21.77 20.33
C PRO A 113 -0.39 22.06 19.59
N LEU A 114 -0.16 21.41 18.45
CA LEU A 114 1.05 21.61 17.64
C LEU A 114 1.04 23.02 17.05
N VAL A 115 -0.06 23.43 16.42
CA VAL A 115 -0.20 24.77 15.82
C VAL A 115 -0.01 25.86 16.88
N SER A 116 -0.70 25.74 18.02
CA SER A 116 -0.56 26.69 19.12
C SER A 116 0.89 26.79 19.59
N ALA A 117 1.55 25.66 19.82
CA ALA A 117 2.95 25.62 20.29
C ALA A 117 3.94 26.22 19.27
N VAL A 118 3.73 26.00 17.97
CA VAL A 118 4.52 26.61 16.90
C VAL A 118 4.31 28.13 16.86
N THR A 119 3.06 28.60 16.93
CA THR A 119 2.75 30.04 16.95
C THR A 119 3.29 30.75 18.19
N ALA A 120 3.41 30.03 19.31
CA ALA A 120 4.05 30.52 20.54
C ALA A 120 5.60 30.55 20.47
N GLY A 121 6.21 30.24 19.32
CA GLY A 121 7.65 30.31 19.11
C GLY A 121 8.45 29.16 19.73
N LYS A 122 7.81 28.04 20.10
CA LYS A 122 8.52 26.90 20.70
C LYS A 122 9.32 26.16 19.62
N ILE A 123 10.64 26.10 19.80
CA ILE A 123 11.58 25.50 18.83
C ILE A 123 11.29 24.01 18.59
N GLY A 124 11.09 23.21 19.65
CA GLY A 124 10.85 21.76 19.52
C GLY A 124 9.64 21.42 18.61
N PRO A 125 8.44 21.95 18.90
CA PRO A 125 7.26 21.84 18.04
C PRO A 125 7.48 22.33 16.60
N ALA A 126 8.22 23.43 16.40
CA ALA A 126 8.54 23.93 15.08
C ALA A 126 9.43 22.96 14.28
N LEU A 127 10.45 22.37 14.93
CA LEU A 127 11.30 21.35 14.32
C LEU A 127 10.51 20.09 13.99
N LEU A 128 9.59 19.67 14.87
CA LEU A 128 8.70 18.53 14.60
C LEU A 128 7.81 18.80 13.37
N ALA A 129 7.17 19.98 13.31
CA ALA A 129 6.33 20.36 12.17
C ALA A 129 7.13 20.39 10.86
N ALA A 130 8.35 20.96 10.87
CA ALA A 130 9.24 20.96 9.73
C ALA A 130 9.66 19.54 9.31
N ALA A 131 9.98 18.67 10.27
CA ALA A 131 10.33 17.27 9.99
C ALA A 131 9.16 16.49 9.38
N LEU A 132 7.94 16.68 9.88
CA LEU A 132 6.73 16.06 9.33
C LEU A 132 6.46 16.52 7.89
N ALA A 133 6.62 17.82 7.61
CA ALA A 133 6.48 18.37 6.27
C ALA A 133 7.56 17.84 5.31
N ALA A 134 8.83 17.82 5.75
CA ALA A 134 9.95 17.27 4.98
C ALA A 134 9.73 15.78 4.67
N PHE A 135 9.26 15.00 5.64
CA PHE A 135 8.92 13.59 5.45
C PHE A 135 7.82 13.41 4.39
N LEU A 136 6.73 14.19 4.47
CA LEU A 136 5.66 14.14 3.48
C LEU A 136 6.18 14.43 2.06
N ILE A 137 6.98 15.49 1.90
CA ILE A 137 7.58 15.86 0.61
C ILE A 137 8.50 14.74 0.11
N ALA A 138 9.30 14.13 0.98
CA ALA A 138 10.17 13.03 0.64
C ALA A 138 9.39 11.80 0.16
N MET A 139 8.28 11.46 0.83
CA MET A 139 7.40 10.36 0.42
C MET A 139 6.75 10.62 -0.95
N LEU A 140 6.19 11.82 -1.17
CA LEU A 140 5.57 12.20 -2.45
C LEU A 140 6.57 12.17 -3.60
N THR A 141 7.74 12.77 -3.39
CA THR A 141 8.85 12.74 -4.34
C THR A 141 9.32 11.32 -4.62
N GLY A 142 9.47 10.51 -3.57
CA GLY A 142 9.86 9.11 -3.65
C GLY A 142 8.89 8.27 -4.47
N VAL A 143 7.58 8.44 -4.26
CA VAL A 143 6.52 7.81 -5.07
C VAL A 143 6.66 8.24 -6.53
N ALA A 144 6.76 9.54 -6.81
CA ALA A 144 6.82 10.07 -8.17
C ALA A 144 8.04 9.56 -8.94
N ILE A 145 9.23 9.62 -8.33
CA ILE A 145 10.49 9.16 -8.93
C ILE A 145 10.46 7.64 -9.13
N SER A 146 10.09 6.88 -8.10
CA SER A 146 10.08 5.42 -8.16
C SER A 146 9.06 4.91 -9.19
N TRP A 147 7.90 5.57 -9.29
CA TRP A 147 6.92 5.26 -10.33
C TRP A 147 7.47 5.48 -11.74
N ARG A 148 8.12 6.63 -11.98
CA ARG A 148 8.74 6.95 -13.28
C ARG A 148 9.81 5.92 -13.65
N ARG A 149 10.71 5.61 -12.71
CA ARG A 149 11.80 4.65 -12.92
C ARG A 149 11.29 3.22 -13.13
N ALA A 150 10.33 2.76 -12.33
CA ALA A 150 9.70 1.46 -12.51
C ALA A 150 8.98 1.36 -13.88
N THR A 151 8.33 2.43 -14.31
CA THR A 151 7.66 2.49 -15.61
C THR A 151 8.66 2.46 -16.78
N ALA A 152 9.78 3.18 -16.67
CA ALA A 152 10.85 3.15 -17.67
C ALA A 152 11.44 1.73 -17.81
N ALA A 153 11.81 1.10 -16.70
CA ALA A 153 12.38 -0.25 -16.70
C ALA A 153 11.40 -1.30 -17.28
N TYR A 154 10.09 -1.16 -16.99
CA TYR A 154 9.07 -2.00 -17.63
C TYR A 154 9.00 -1.80 -19.15
N ARG A 155 9.05 -0.54 -19.61
CA ARG A 155 9.00 -0.22 -21.04
C ARG A 155 10.22 -0.76 -21.79
N GLU A 156 11.41 -0.65 -21.21
CA GLU A 156 12.64 -1.22 -21.77
C GLU A 156 12.50 -2.73 -21.97
N ARG A 157 12.06 -3.46 -20.93
CA ARG A 157 11.80 -4.90 -21.03
C ARG A 157 10.74 -5.24 -22.09
N ALA A 158 9.66 -4.48 -22.13
CA ALA A 158 8.59 -4.70 -23.11
C ALA A 158 9.08 -4.48 -24.55
N ALA A 159 9.91 -3.46 -24.79
CA ALA A 159 10.52 -3.19 -26.08
C ALA A 159 11.48 -4.32 -26.50
N SER A 160 12.34 -4.80 -25.59
CA SER A 160 13.26 -5.91 -25.87
C SER A 160 12.54 -7.22 -26.24
N SER A 161 11.33 -7.45 -25.69
CA SER A 161 10.54 -8.63 -26.05
C SER A 161 9.81 -8.54 -27.39
N LEU A 162 9.77 -7.37 -28.03
CA LEU A 162 9.21 -7.18 -29.37
C LEU A 162 10.27 -7.25 -30.48
N SER A 163 11.55 -7.11 -30.13
CA SER A 163 12.69 -7.22 -31.04
C SER A 163 13.26 -8.63 -31.18
N MET A 164 12.70 -9.61 -30.45
CA MET A 164 12.98 -11.05 -30.58
C MET A 164 11.80 -11.73 -31.26
#